data_AF-A0A842MSQ2-F1
#
_entry.id   AF-A0A842MSQ2-F1
#
_cell.length_a   1.000
_cell.length_b   1.000
_cell.length_c   1.000
_cell.angle_alpha   90.00
_cell.angle_beta   90.00
_cell.angle_gamma   90.00
#
_symmetry.space_group_name_H-M   'P 1'
#
loop_
_entity.id
_entity.type
_entity.pdbx_description
1 polymer ?
#
loop_
_entity_poly.entity_id
_entity_poly.type
_entity_poly.pdbx_seq_one_letter_code
_entity_poly.pdbx_strand_id
1 'polypeptide(L)'
;VFVSLHRYPHYPGTGYRSEANCLNFPLPAECGEAAYLKTLKEAIDRVDLDRVEVVAVSAGFDTFAGDLASLGLRVESFVEIGRIIADIGKPTFFVLEGGYVGENIGRAVDAMLRSF
;
A
#
# COMPACT_ATOMS: atom_id res chain seq x y z
N VAL A 1 -1.01 2.25 -15.49
CA VAL A 1 -1.75 1.19 -14.76
C VAL A 1 -2.05 1.71 -13.37
N PHE A 2 -3.14 1.27 -12.76
CA PHE A 2 -3.48 1.59 -11.37
C PHE A 2 -3.56 0.29 -10.57
N VAL A 3 -2.88 0.25 -9.44
CA VAL A 3 -2.87 -0.89 -8.52
C VAL A 3 -3.36 -0.38 -7.17
N SER A 4 -4.35 -1.06 -6.59
CA SER A 4 -4.88 -0.69 -5.29
C SER A 4 -5.03 -1.90 -4.39
N LEU A 5 -4.41 -1.83 -3.21
CA LEU A 5 -4.68 -2.70 -2.08
C LEU A 5 -5.50 -1.89 -1.09
N HIS A 6 -6.65 -2.40 -0.68
CA HIS A 6 -7.54 -1.69 0.23
C HIS A 6 -8.42 -2.64 1.02
N ARG A 7 -8.88 -2.18 2.18
CA ARG A 7 -9.85 -2.92 2.99
C ARG A 7 -11.18 -3.03 2.24
N TYR A 8 -11.75 -4.22 2.21
CA TYR A 8 -13.08 -4.48 1.67
C TYR A 8 -13.84 -5.54 2.49
N PRO A 9 -15.15 -5.38 2.73
CA PRO A 9 -15.99 -4.22 2.39
C PRO A 9 -15.66 -3.00 3.27
N HIS A 10 -15.56 -1.82 2.66
CA HIS A 10 -15.38 -0.54 3.34
C HIS A 10 -15.75 0.63 2.39
N TYR A 11 -15.70 1.88 2.87
CA TYR A 11 -15.75 3.04 1.95
C TYR A 11 -14.71 2.86 0.83
N PRO A 12 -15.01 3.19 -0.44
CA PRO A 12 -16.21 3.88 -0.96
C PRO A 12 -17.33 2.97 -1.46
N GLY A 13 -17.25 1.65 -1.25
CA GLY A 13 -18.22 0.68 -1.80
C GLY A 13 -17.92 0.21 -3.23
N THR A 14 -16.81 0.66 -3.83
CA THR A 14 -16.25 0.16 -5.10
C THR A 14 -14.89 -0.53 -4.83
N GLY A 15 -14.20 -0.98 -5.88
CA GLY A 15 -12.87 -1.60 -5.73
C GLY A 15 -12.89 -3.12 -5.50
N TYR A 16 -14.05 -3.77 -5.45
CA TYR A 16 -14.09 -5.23 -5.29
C TYR A 16 -13.53 -6.02 -6.48
N ARG A 17 -13.73 -5.52 -7.70
CA ARG A 17 -13.28 -6.16 -8.94
C ARG A 17 -12.33 -5.25 -9.70
N SER A 18 -11.34 -5.83 -10.35
CA SER A 18 -10.49 -5.13 -11.32
C SER A 18 -11.27 -4.80 -12.60
N GLU A 19 -10.93 -3.67 -13.22
CA GLU A 19 -11.54 -3.22 -14.47
C GLU A 19 -10.49 -2.51 -15.34
N ALA A 20 -10.36 -2.94 -16.60
CA ALA A 20 -9.38 -2.39 -17.54
C ALA A 20 -7.95 -2.32 -16.96
N ASN A 21 -7.40 -1.13 -16.79
CA ASN A 21 -6.06 -0.89 -16.25
C ASN A 21 -6.03 -0.71 -14.72
N CYS A 22 -7.16 -0.89 -14.04
CA CYS A 22 -7.33 -0.80 -12.60
C CYS A 22 -7.32 -2.21 -12.00
N LEU A 23 -6.23 -2.56 -11.33
CA LEU A 23 -6.02 -3.84 -10.66
C LEU A 23 -6.32 -3.66 -9.17
N ASN A 24 -7.44 -4.23 -8.72
CA ASN A 24 -7.88 -4.14 -7.34
C ASN A 24 -7.58 -5.42 -6.56
N PHE A 25 -7.05 -5.24 -5.37
CA PHE A 25 -6.68 -6.29 -4.42
C PHE A 25 -7.42 -6.03 -3.09
N PRO A 26 -8.72 -6.37 -3.01
CA PRO A 26 -9.50 -6.21 -1.79
C PRO A 26 -8.99 -7.15 -0.70
N LEU A 27 -8.72 -6.59 0.48
CA LEU A 27 -8.24 -7.32 1.64
C LEU A 27 -9.27 -7.31 2.77
N PRO A 28 -9.43 -8.42 3.52
CA PRO A 28 -10.27 -8.41 4.71
C PRO A 28 -9.68 -7.49 5.78
N ALA A 29 -10.53 -6.98 6.66
CA ALA A 29 -10.10 -6.22 7.84
C ALA A 29 -9.08 -7.02 8.64
N GLU A 30 -8.05 -6.35 9.16
CA GLU A 30 -7.02 -6.98 10.02
C GLU A 30 -6.34 -8.19 9.35
N CYS A 31 -6.13 -8.17 8.02
CA CYS A 31 -5.48 -9.27 7.30
C CYS A 31 -4.04 -9.55 7.76
N GLY A 32 -3.40 -8.56 8.40
CA GLY A 32 -2.06 -8.63 8.95
C GLY A 32 -0.97 -8.46 7.90
N GLU A 33 0.24 -8.25 8.41
CA GLU A 33 1.44 -7.96 7.62
C GLU A 33 1.72 -9.02 6.54
N ALA A 34 1.73 -10.30 6.90
CA ALA A 34 2.10 -11.35 5.97
C ALA A 34 1.19 -11.41 4.74
N ALA A 35 -0.13 -11.25 4.93
CA ALA A 35 -1.09 -11.23 3.84
C ALA A 35 -0.95 -9.96 2.98
N TYR A 36 -0.77 -8.80 3.63
CA TYR A 36 -0.58 -7.53 2.94
C TYR A 36 0.68 -7.53 2.07
N LEU A 37 1.85 -7.89 2.63
CA LEU A 37 3.13 -7.88 1.91
C LEU A 37 3.15 -8.89 0.75
N LYS A 38 2.55 -10.08 0.96
CA LYS A 38 2.37 -11.05 -0.13
C LYS A 38 1.54 -10.46 -1.26
N THR A 39 0.41 -9.84 -0.93
CA THR A 39 -0.49 -9.22 -1.91
C THR A 39 0.19 -8.07 -2.63
N LEU A 40 0.98 -7.25 -1.94
CA LEU A 40 1.71 -6.14 -2.55
C LEU A 40 2.69 -6.63 -3.62
N LYS A 41 3.47 -7.67 -3.31
CA LYS A 41 4.38 -8.30 -4.27
C LYS A 41 3.63 -8.87 -5.47
N GLU A 42 2.59 -9.66 -5.22
CA GLU A 42 1.74 -10.20 -6.29
C GLU A 42 1.11 -9.11 -7.16
N ALA A 43 0.77 -7.97 -6.57
CA ALA A 43 0.19 -6.84 -7.29
C ALA A 43 1.21 -6.12 -8.17
N ILE A 44 2.45 -5.97 -7.70
CA ILE A 44 3.57 -5.43 -8.49
C ILE A 44 3.92 -6.38 -9.64
N ASP A 45 3.97 -7.68 -9.40
CA ASP A 45 4.26 -8.71 -10.42
C ASP A 45 3.22 -8.76 -11.55
N ARG A 46 2.01 -8.23 -11.32
CA ARG A 46 0.96 -8.11 -12.34
C ARG A 46 1.18 -6.94 -13.30
N VAL A 47 2.13 -6.06 -12.99
CA VAL A 47 2.45 -4.88 -13.80
C VAL A 47 3.64 -5.19 -14.70
N ASP A 48 3.49 -4.87 -15.99
CA ASP A 48 4.62 -4.83 -16.93
C ASP A 48 5.50 -3.60 -16.62
N LEU A 49 6.48 -3.80 -15.74
CA LEU A 49 7.37 -2.74 -15.24
C LEU A 49 8.30 -2.18 -16.33
N ASP A 50 8.52 -2.89 -17.44
CA ASP A 50 9.32 -2.38 -18.56
C ASP A 50 8.61 -1.21 -19.27
N ARG A 51 7.28 -1.17 -19.17
CA ARG A 51 6.44 -0.08 -19.70
C ARG A 51 6.19 1.05 -18.71
N VAL A 52 6.78 0.98 -17.52
CA VAL A 52 6.64 1.99 -16.46
C VAL A 52 7.91 2.84 -16.40
N GLU A 53 7.74 4.15 -16.58
CA GLU A 53 8.81 5.15 -16.49
C GLU A 53 8.92 5.79 -15.10
N VAL A 54 7.82 5.86 -14.36
CA VAL A 54 7.73 6.45 -13.03
C VAL A 54 6.69 5.72 -12.18
N VAL A 55 6.96 5.60 -10.88
CA VAL A 55 6.01 5.07 -9.89
C VAL A 55 5.49 6.22 -9.02
N ALA A 56 4.17 6.30 -8.91
CA ALA A 56 3.50 7.18 -7.97
C ALA A 56 2.92 6.34 -6.83
N VAL A 57 3.36 6.58 -5.59
CA VAL A 57 2.84 5.88 -4.42
C VAL A 57 1.87 6.80 -3.68
N SER A 58 0.58 6.47 -3.79
CA SER A 58 -0.49 7.05 -2.97
C SER A 58 -0.41 6.40 -1.57
N ALA A 59 0.30 7.06 -0.65
CA ALA A 59 0.74 6.51 0.63
C ALA A 59 -0.27 6.79 1.74
N GLY A 60 -1.17 5.82 1.97
CA GLY A 60 -2.12 5.82 3.08
C GLY A 60 -1.61 5.03 4.30
N PHE A 61 -1.64 5.67 5.47
CA PHE A 61 -1.20 5.09 6.75
C PHE A 61 -2.37 4.65 7.65
N ASP A 62 -3.61 4.76 7.18
CA ASP A 62 -4.81 4.26 7.86
C ASP A 62 -4.95 2.73 7.83
N THR A 63 -4.03 2.04 7.14
CA THR A 63 -3.83 0.59 7.18
C THR A 63 -3.19 0.12 8.50
N PHE A 64 -2.64 1.04 9.30
CA PHE A 64 -2.05 0.77 10.61
C PHE A 64 -3.07 0.18 11.59
N ALA A 65 -2.63 -0.73 12.45
CA ALA A 65 -3.44 -1.37 13.49
C ALA A 65 -4.17 -0.35 14.36
N GLY A 66 -5.51 -0.41 14.38
CA GLY A 66 -6.35 0.49 15.18
C GLY A 66 -6.66 1.86 14.54
N ASP A 67 -6.28 2.09 13.28
CA ASP A 67 -6.71 3.27 12.50
C ASP A 67 -8.01 2.96 11.70
N LEU A 68 -8.59 3.97 11.03
CA LEU A 68 -9.93 3.96 10.42
C LEU A 68 -10.16 2.79 9.45
N ALA A 69 -9.20 2.54 8.56
CA ALA A 69 -9.27 1.52 7.52
C ALA A 69 -8.32 0.34 7.80
N SER A 70 -8.06 0.05 9.07
CA SER A 70 -6.99 -0.85 9.49
C SER A 70 -6.96 -2.20 8.78
N LEU A 71 -5.74 -2.60 8.40
CA LEU A 71 -5.39 -3.92 7.89
C LEU A 71 -4.47 -4.68 8.87
N GLY A 72 -4.29 -4.16 10.08
CA GLY A 72 -3.44 -4.77 11.12
C GLY A 72 -1.94 -4.55 10.90
N LEU A 73 -1.55 -3.51 10.16
CA LEU A 73 -0.14 -3.19 9.92
C LEU A 73 0.51 -2.51 11.12
N ARG A 74 1.83 -2.63 11.22
CA ARG A 74 2.64 -2.02 12.28
C ARG A 74 3.79 -1.25 11.65
N VAL A 75 4.56 -0.51 12.45
CA VAL A 75 5.69 0.29 11.94
C VAL A 75 6.66 -0.56 11.11
N GLU A 76 6.92 -1.79 11.56
CA GLU A 76 7.80 -2.75 10.89
C GLU A 76 7.29 -3.12 9.49
N SER A 77 5.97 -3.19 9.30
CA SER A 77 5.35 -3.47 8.00
C SER A 77 5.67 -2.37 6.99
N PHE A 78 5.74 -1.10 7.43
CA PHE A 78 6.08 0.02 6.55
C PHE A 78 7.56 0.04 6.14
N VAL A 79 8.46 -0.57 6.94
CA VAL A 79 9.85 -0.82 6.53
C VAL A 79 9.89 -1.79 5.34
N GLU A 80 9.14 -2.89 5.43
CA GLU A 80 9.09 -3.87 4.35
C GLU A 80 8.40 -3.34 3.11
N ILE A 81 7.35 -2.52 3.27
CA ILE A 81 6.70 -1.81 2.15
C ILE A 81 7.70 -0.89 1.45
N GLY A 82 8.47 -0.10 2.18
CA GLY A 82 9.50 0.77 1.60
C GLY A 82 10.51 -0.01 0.77
N ARG A 83 11.05 -1.11 1.32
CA ARG A 83 11.98 -2.01 0.60
C ARG A 83 11.39 -2.59 -0.67
N ILE A 84 10.16 -3.11 -0.62
CA ILE A 84 9.48 -3.69 -1.78
C ILE A 84 9.30 -2.64 -2.88
N ILE A 85 8.98 -1.39 -2.53
CA ILE A 85 8.82 -0.30 -3.49
C ILE A 85 10.18 0.11 -4.07
N ALA A 86 11.25 0.15 -3.27
CA ALA A 86 12.60 0.44 -3.76
C ALA A 86 13.10 -0.59 -4.76
N ASP A 87 12.80 -1.88 -4.53
CA ASP A 87 13.17 -2.98 -5.40
C ASP A 87 12.54 -2.87 -6.80
N ILE A 88 11.50 -2.04 -7.00
CA ILE A 88 10.94 -1.74 -8.33
C ILE A 88 12.00 -1.05 -9.22
N GLY A 89 12.94 -0.31 -8.64
CA GLY A 89 14.08 0.28 -9.36
C GLY A 89 13.70 1.37 -10.36
N LYS A 90 12.56 2.04 -10.16
CA LYS A 90 12.07 3.14 -11.01
C LYS A 90 12.10 4.47 -10.25
N PRO A 91 12.23 5.61 -10.95
CA PRO A 91 11.95 6.91 -10.36
C PRO A 91 10.59 6.87 -9.66
N THR A 92 10.58 7.23 -8.38
CA THR A 92 9.39 7.08 -7.53
C THR A 92 9.15 8.34 -6.74
N PHE A 93 7.89 8.75 -6.62
CA PHE A 93 7.47 9.79 -5.69
C PHE A 93 6.31 9.30 -4.83
N PHE A 94 6.22 9.86 -3.63
CA PHE A 94 5.21 9.54 -2.64
C PHE A 94 4.27 10.73 -2.47
N VAL A 95 2.98 10.45 -2.38
CA VAL A 95 1.94 11.43 -2.04
C VAL A 95 1.29 10.95 -0.75
N LEU A 96 1.31 11.78 0.29
CA LEU A 96 0.67 11.49 1.56
C LEU A 96 -0.86 11.53 1.40
N GLU A 97 -1.54 10.46 1.84
CA GLU A 97 -2.99 10.32 1.75
C GLU A 97 -3.63 10.22 3.15
N GLY A 98 -4.28 9.09 3.46
CA GLY A 98 -4.91 8.80 4.75
C GLY A 98 -3.92 8.40 5.84
N GLY A 99 -4.48 8.13 7.01
CA GLY A 99 -3.76 7.98 8.27
C GLY A 99 -4.29 9.04 9.22
N TYR A 100 -4.84 8.62 10.35
CA TYR A 100 -5.62 9.51 11.22
C TYR A 100 -5.15 9.47 12.67
N VAL A 101 -4.21 8.58 12.99
CA VAL A 101 -3.49 8.57 14.27
C VAL A 101 -2.12 9.22 14.10
N GLY A 102 -2.02 10.52 14.43
CA GLY A 102 -0.86 11.36 14.13
C GLY A 102 0.51 10.79 14.53
N GLU A 103 0.62 10.20 15.73
CA GLU A 103 1.88 9.59 16.19
C GLU A 103 2.29 8.38 15.33
N ASN A 104 1.32 7.55 14.92
CA ASN A 104 1.58 6.39 14.08
C ASN A 104 2.00 6.80 12.67
N ILE A 105 1.36 7.84 12.10
CA ILE A 105 1.70 8.36 10.77
C ILE A 105 3.17 8.78 10.73
N GLY A 106 3.63 9.58 11.69
CA GLY A 106 5.01 10.06 11.70
C GLY A 106 6.03 8.91 11.72
N ARG A 107 5.78 7.90 12.56
CA ARG A 107 6.64 6.70 12.66
C ARG A 107 6.62 5.86 11.39
N ALA A 108 5.45 5.67 10.79
CA ALA A 108 5.28 4.87 9.58
C ALA A 108 5.86 5.56 8.34
N VAL A 109 5.70 6.88 8.22
CA VAL A 109 6.32 7.69 7.17
C VAL A 109 7.84 7.61 7.27
N ASP A 110 8.43 7.83 8.45
CA ASP A 110 9.88 7.76 8.63
C ASP A 110 10.41 6.34 8.32
N ALA A 111 9.73 5.30 8.79
CA ALA A 111 10.09 3.91 8.52
C ALA A 111 10.09 3.57 7.01
N MET A 112 9.04 3.97 6.29
CA MET A 112 8.92 3.71 4.85
C MET A 112 9.96 4.50 4.05
N LEU A 113 10.14 5.80 4.33
CA LEU A 113 11.05 6.64 3.56
C LEU A 113 12.53 6.33 3.81
N ARG A 114 12.90 5.79 4.98
CA ARG A 114 14.28 5.35 5.26
C ARG A 114 14.66 4.03 4.61
N SER A 115 13.65 3.23 4.28
CA SER A 115 13.82 1.87 3.77
C SER A 115 13.57 1.77 2.26
N PHE A 116 12.91 2.78 1.68
CA PHE A 116 12.92 3.06 0.27
C PHE A 116 14.28 3.63 -0.17
#